data_AF-A0A2P1BNG1-F1
#
_entry.id   AF-A0A2P1BNG1-F1
#
_cell.length_a   1.000
_cell.length_b   1.000
_cell.length_c   1.000
_cell.angle_alpha   90.00
_cell.angle_beta   90.00
_cell.angle_gamma   90.00
#
_symmetry.space_group_name_H-M   'P 1'
#
loop_
_entity.id
_entity.type
_entity.pdbx_description
1 polymer ?
#
loop_
_entity_poly.entity_id
_entity_poly.type
_entity_poly.pdbx_seq_one_letter_code
_entity_poly.pdbx_strand_id
1 'polypeptide(L)'
;MQLNDGGERVVAFDRCLIATGASPAVPPIPGLKDTPYWTSTEALVSETIPKRPAVIGSSVVALELAQAFARLGAKVTIWLAARCSSAKTQL
;
A
#
# COMPACT_ATOMS: atom_id res chain seq x y z
N MET A 1 2.86 30.73 19.45
CA MET A 1 2.31 29.87 18.39
C MET A 1 1.83 28.62 19.08
N GLN A 2 0.53 28.29 19.11
CA GLN A 2 0.11 26.98 19.63
C GLN A 2 -1.26 26.56 19.11
N LEU A 3 -1.35 25.33 18.61
CA LEU A 3 -2.60 24.58 18.48
C LEU A 3 -2.30 23.16 18.98
N ASN A 4 -2.73 22.85 20.21
CA ASN A 4 -2.77 21.50 20.77
C ASN A 4 -4.16 21.16 21.36
N ASP A 5 -5.16 22.05 21.20
CA ASP A 5 -6.53 21.90 21.73
C ASP A 5 -7.61 21.96 20.62
N GLY A 6 -7.22 21.84 19.35
CA GLY A 6 -8.11 21.98 18.19
C GLY A 6 -8.46 23.43 17.83
N GLY A 7 -9.34 23.61 16.85
CA GLY A 7 -9.77 24.91 16.31
C GLY A 7 -9.26 25.21 14.89
N GLU A 8 -9.74 26.31 14.32
CA GLU A 8 -9.36 26.76 12.97
C GLU A 8 -8.52 28.03 13.01
N ARG A 9 -7.66 28.20 12.02
CA ARG A 9 -6.84 29.40 11.88
C ARG A 9 -6.59 29.74 10.41
N VAL A 10 -6.70 31.03 10.10
CA VAL A 10 -6.27 31.58 8.81
C VAL A 10 -4.76 31.85 8.84
N VAL A 11 -4.07 31.39 7.81
CA VAL A 11 -2.62 31.60 7.61
C VAL A 11 -2.43 32.43 6.35
N ALA A 12 -1.95 33.67 6.50
CA ALA A 12 -1.60 34.54 5.39
C ALA A 12 -0.19 34.23 4.88
N PHE A 13 0.01 34.25 3.58
CA PHE A 13 1.31 34.01 2.94
C PHE A 13 1.43 34.83 1.64
N ASP A 14 2.65 35.28 1.32
CA ASP A 14 2.92 35.90 0.02
C ASP A 14 3.03 34.83 -1.09
N ARG A 15 3.58 33.66 -0.75
CA ARG A 15 3.71 32.48 -1.62
C ARG A 15 3.55 31.20 -0.77
N CYS A 16 2.95 30.16 -1.33
CA CYS A 16 2.74 28.88 -0.65
C CYS A 16 3.12 27.71 -1.57
N LEU A 17 3.80 26.71 -1.00
CA LEU A 17 4.06 25.42 -1.62
C LEU A 17 3.25 24.35 -0.88
N ILE A 18 2.45 23.58 -1.61
CA ILE A 18 1.72 22.44 -1.07
C ILE A 18 2.55 21.17 -1.36
N ALA A 19 3.06 20.54 -0.31
CA ALA A 19 3.93 19.36 -0.38
C ALA A 19 3.49 18.29 0.64
N THR A 20 2.20 17.95 0.67
CA THR A 20 1.60 17.04 1.66
C THR A 20 1.92 15.56 1.46
N GLY A 21 2.77 15.21 0.48
CA GLY A 21 3.14 13.84 0.16
C GLY A 21 2.00 13.04 -0.49
N ALA A 22 2.04 11.72 -0.32
CA ALA A 22 1.08 10.78 -0.87
C ALA A 22 0.71 9.69 0.16
N SER A 23 -0.32 8.92 -0.13
CA SER A 23 -0.75 7.79 0.69
C SER A 23 -0.92 6.52 -0.16
N PRO A 24 -0.81 5.31 0.42
CA PRO A 24 -1.00 4.07 -0.31
C PRO A 24 -2.36 4.02 -1.00
N ALA A 25 -2.35 3.70 -2.30
CA ALA A 25 -3.58 3.48 -3.06
C ALA A 25 -4.17 2.10 -2.71
N VAL A 26 -5.45 2.06 -2.35
CA VAL A 26 -6.17 0.81 -2.06
C VAL A 26 -7.03 0.44 -3.26
N PRO A 27 -6.81 -0.72 -3.91
CA PRO A 27 -7.59 -1.10 -5.07
C PRO A 27 -9.05 -1.40 -4.69
N PRO A 28 -10.02 -1.16 -5.59
CA PRO A 28 -11.44 -1.38 -5.32
C PRO A 28 -11.82 -2.88 -5.43
N ILE A 29 -11.14 -3.73 -4.66
CA ILE A 29 -11.41 -5.16 -4.57
C ILE A 29 -12.53 -5.34 -3.53
N PRO A 30 -13.68 -5.95 -3.91
CA PRO A 30 -14.78 -6.19 -2.96
C PRO A 30 -14.30 -6.94 -1.71
N GLY A 31 -14.67 -6.43 -0.53
CA GLY A 31 -14.31 -7.01 0.76
C GLY A 31 -12.89 -6.71 1.25
N LEU A 32 -12.00 -6.14 0.43
CA LEU A 32 -10.61 -5.86 0.87
C LEU A 32 -10.57 -4.86 2.02
N LYS A 33 -11.38 -3.80 1.96
CA LYS A 33 -11.42 -2.74 2.99
C LYS A 33 -11.82 -3.26 4.37
N ASP A 34 -12.58 -4.35 4.41
CA ASP A 34 -13.09 -4.93 5.65
C ASP A 34 -12.14 -6.00 6.22
N THR A 35 -10.98 -6.22 5.58
CA THR A 35 -9.96 -7.16 6.02
C THR A 35 -8.81 -6.45 6.72
N PRO A 36 -8.06 -7.13 7.61
CA PRO A 36 -6.84 -6.59 8.19
C PRO A 36 -5.67 -6.65 7.19
N TYR A 37 -5.83 -6.05 6.01
CA TYR A 37 -4.77 -5.97 5.02
C TYR A 37 -3.67 -5.01 5.49
N TRP A 38 -2.46 -5.21 4.97
CA TRP A 38 -1.32 -4.34 5.25
C TRP A 38 -1.01 -3.45 4.05
N THR A 39 -0.72 -2.18 4.32
CA THR A 39 0.05 -1.34 3.39
C THR A 39 1.54 -1.52 3.67
N SER A 40 2.38 -0.75 2.96
CA SER A 40 3.81 -0.72 3.25
C SER A 40 4.11 -0.32 4.71
N THR A 41 3.27 0.53 5.31
CA THR A 41 3.47 1.01 6.68
C THR A 41 3.37 -0.14 7.68
N GLU A 42 2.26 -0.89 7.67
CA GLU A 42 2.06 -2.02 8.60
C GLU A 42 3.05 -3.16 8.32
N ALA A 43 3.36 -3.42 7.05
CA ALA A 43 4.33 -4.44 6.66
C ALA A 43 5.74 -4.18 7.21
N LEU A 44 6.19 -2.91 7.23
CA LEU A 44 7.51 -2.53 7.70
C LEU A 44 7.67 -2.62 9.22
N VAL A 45 6.60 -2.40 9.97
CA VAL A 45 6.61 -2.42 11.45
C VAL A 45 6.13 -3.75 12.02
N SER A 46 5.89 -4.76 11.19
CA SER A 46 5.44 -6.08 11.64
C SER A 46 6.50 -6.74 12.52
N GLU A 47 6.12 -7.12 13.73
CA GLU A 47 6.98 -7.86 14.67
C GLU A 47 7.14 -9.35 14.29
N THR A 48 6.34 -9.82 13.34
CA THR A 48 6.35 -11.23 12.91
C THR A 48 6.50 -11.36 11.40
N ILE A 49 7.09 -12.49 10.97
CA ILE A 49 7.19 -12.84 9.56
C ILE A 49 6.03 -13.77 9.20
N PRO A 50 5.07 -13.34 8.37
CA PRO A 50 3.97 -14.19 7.96
C PRO A 50 4.48 -15.38 7.14
N LYS A 51 3.94 -16.58 7.40
CA LYS A 51 4.38 -17.80 6.68
C LYS A 51 4.09 -17.75 5.18
N ARG A 52 2.98 -17.11 4.77
CA ARG A 52 2.47 -17.10 3.39
C ARG A 52 1.77 -15.78 3.01
N PRO A 53 2.48 -14.64 2.95
CA PRO A 53 1.87 -13.38 2.58
C PRO A 53 1.52 -13.36 1.09
N ALA A 54 0.36 -12.78 0.78
CA ALA A 54 -0.01 -12.38 -0.57
C ALA A 54 0.27 -10.88 -0.73
N VAL A 55 0.96 -10.51 -1.80
CA VAL A 55 1.29 -9.12 -2.13
C VAL A 55 0.55 -8.74 -3.40
N ILE A 56 -0.28 -7.70 -3.35
CA ILE A 56 -1.03 -7.19 -4.51
C ILE A 56 -0.31 -5.96 -5.05
N GLY A 57 0.19 -6.06 -6.28
CA GLY A 57 0.87 -4.97 -6.99
C GLY A 57 2.19 -5.39 -7.63
N SER A 58 2.66 -4.54 -8.53
CA SER A 58 3.92 -4.71 -9.27
C SER A 58 4.82 -3.46 -9.20
N SER A 59 4.56 -2.57 -8.25
CA SER A 59 5.41 -1.40 -7.99
C SER A 59 6.69 -1.80 -7.25
N VAL A 60 7.64 -0.86 -7.19
CA VAL A 60 8.89 -1.04 -6.43
C VAL A 60 8.64 -1.45 -4.98
N VAL A 61 7.73 -0.76 -4.29
CA VAL A 61 7.38 -1.04 -2.89
C VAL A 61 6.86 -2.47 -2.71
N ALA A 62 6.02 -2.95 -3.62
CA ALA A 62 5.48 -4.30 -3.57
C ALA A 62 6.59 -5.35 -3.72
N LEU A 63 7.49 -5.17 -4.69
CA LEU A 63 8.56 -6.13 -4.98
C LEU A 63 9.65 -6.13 -3.92
N GLU A 64 10.04 -4.96 -3.39
CA GLU A 64 11.03 -4.84 -2.32
C GLU A 64 10.55 -5.55 -1.05
N LEU A 65 9.31 -5.28 -0.62
CA LEU A 65 8.74 -5.93 0.57
C LEU A 65 8.53 -7.43 0.33
N ALA A 66 8.02 -7.83 -0.84
CA ALA A 66 7.87 -9.24 -1.19
C ALA A 66 9.22 -9.98 -1.10
N GLN A 67 10.29 -9.39 -1.64
CA GLN A 67 11.62 -9.99 -1.59
C GLN A 67 12.17 -10.03 -0.16
N ALA A 68 11.97 -8.97 0.63
CA ALA A 68 12.38 -8.93 2.02
C ALA A 68 11.72 -10.05 2.84
N PHE A 69 10.40 -10.20 2.76
CA PHE A 69 9.68 -11.28 3.43
C PHE A 69 10.11 -12.67 2.94
N ALA A 70 10.32 -12.84 1.63
CA ALA A 70 10.80 -14.11 1.07
C ALA A 70 12.17 -14.51 1.64
N ARG A 71 13.09 -13.55 1.75
CA ARG A 71 14.43 -13.76 2.35
C ARG A 71 14.39 -14.05 3.84
N LEU A 72 13.37 -13.56 4.54
CA LEU A 72 13.12 -13.84 5.95
C LEU A 72 12.36 -15.16 6.18
N GLY A 73 12.13 -15.96 5.13
CA GLY A 73 11.57 -17.31 5.22
C GLY A 73 10.08 -17.41 4.90
N ALA A 74 9.43 -16.32 4.49
CA ALA A 74 8.04 -16.36 4.04
C ALA A 74 7.90 -16.99 2.65
N LYS A 75 6.85 -17.79 2.43
CA LYS A 75 6.45 -18.23 1.08
C LYS A 75 5.54 -17.19 0.45
N VAL A 76 6.12 -16.22 -0.22
CA VAL A 76 5.41 -15.06 -0.79
C VAL A 76 4.71 -15.42 -2.09
N THR A 77 3.49 -14.91 -2.30
CA THR A 77 2.77 -14.95 -3.59
C THR A 77 2.47 -13.53 -4.04
N ILE A 78 2.81 -13.18 -5.29
CA ILE A 78 2.58 -11.83 -5.84
C ILE A 78 1.45 -11.90 -6.87
N TRP A 79 0.46 -11.02 -6.72
CA TRP A 79 -0.65 -10.85 -7.65
C TRP A 79 -0.52 -9.50 -8.34
N LEU A 80 -0.43 -9.50 -9.66
CA LEU A 80 -0.31 -8.30 -10.47
C LEU A 80 -1.39 -8.28 -11.55
N ALA A 81 -1.96 -7.11 -11.80
CA ALA A 81 -2.92 -6.92 -12.88
C ALA A 81 -2.14 -6.94 -14.21
N ALA A 82 -2.28 -8.03 -14.96
CA ALA A 82 -1.81 -8.11 -16.33
C ALA A 82 -3.01 -8.05 -17.28
N ARG A 83 -2.84 -7.42 -18.44
CA ARG A 83 -3.78 -7.60 -19.54
C ARG A 83 -3.54 -9.00 -20.11
N CYS A 84 -4.51 -9.89 -19.95
CA CYS A 84 -4.50 -11.15 -20.67
C CYS A 84 -5.06 -10.88 -22.07
N SER A 85 -4.18 -10.75 -23.08
CA SER A 85 -4.57 -10.45 -24.47
C SER A 85 -5.08 -11.66 -25.25
N SER A 86 -5.18 -12.84 -24.63
CA SER A 86 -5.65 -14.07 -25.26
C SER A 86 -6.83 -14.66 -24.50
N ALA A 87 -8.01 -14.07 -24.69
CA ALA A 87 -9.27 -14.80 -24.55
C ALA A 87 -9.70 -15.28 -25.95
N LYS A 88 -9.10 -16.37 -26.45
CA LYS A 88 -9.83 -17.21 -27.41
C LYS A 88 -10.87 -17.95 -26.60
N THR A 89 -12.10 -17.47 -26.67
CA THR A 89 -13.30 -18.21 -26.30
C THR A 89 -13.26 -19.57 -26.98
N GLN A 90 -12.97 -20.64 -26.23
CA GLN A 90 -13.34 -21.98 -26.61
C GLN A 90 -14.71 -22.26 -26.02
N LEU A 91 -15.72 -22.11 -26.88
CA LEU A 91 -16.95 -22.90 -26.88
C LEU A 91 -17.02 -23.60 -28.24
#